data_AF-A0A257AZS6-F1
#
_entry.id   AF-A0A257AZS6-F1
#
_cell.length_a   1.000
_cell.length_b   1.000
_cell.length_c   1.000
_cell.angle_alpha   90.00
_cell.angle_beta   90.00
_cell.angle_gamma   90.00
#
_symmetry.space_group_name_H-M   'P 1'
#
loop_
_entity.id
_entity.type
_entity.pdbx_description
1 polymer ?
#
loop_
_entity_poly.entity_id
_entity_poly.type
_entity_poly.pdbx_seq_one_letter_code
_entity_poly.pdbx_strand_id
1 'polypeptide(L)' 'MVIAIARVKQAGGLPVHIPARESEVLTLVTARNAGPLDNAAIRRLFERIIAESRRLEHRVLGTSEDQPGA' A
#
# COMPACT_ATOMS: atom_id res chain seq x y z
N MET A 1 0.28 2.68 -2.64
CA MET A 1 1.07 3.63 -1.82
C MET A 1 2.34 3.92 -2.61
N VAL A 2 2.57 5.16 -3.03
CA VAL A 2 3.80 5.65 -3.71
C VAL A 2 4.18 5.02 -5.07
N ILE A 3 3.42 5.37 -6.12
CA ILE A 3 3.92 5.31 -7.51
C ILE A 3 5.04 6.35 -7.76
N ALA A 4 5.24 7.33 -6.85
CA ALA A 4 6.34 8.30 -6.96
C ALA A 4 7.75 7.67 -6.79
N ILE A 5 7.86 6.44 -6.26
CA ILE A 5 9.12 5.70 -6.12
C ILE A 5 9.21 4.55 -7.15
N ALA A 6 8.14 4.23 -7.88
CA ALA A 6 8.19 3.23 -8.95
C ALA A 6 9.06 3.70 -10.13
N ARG A 7 9.00 5.00 -10.49
CA ARG A 7 9.88 5.56 -11.54
C ARG A 7 11.35 5.68 -11.12
N VAL A 8 11.64 5.74 -9.81
CA VAL A 8 13.01 5.82 -9.29
C VAL A 8 13.65 4.44 -9.08
N LYS A 9 12.84 3.38 -8.90
CA LYS A 9 13.32 2.01 -8.64
C LYS A 9 13.24 1.04 -9.83
N GLN A 10 13.08 1.53 -11.06
CA GLN A 10 13.13 0.66 -12.25
C GLN A 10 14.54 0.13 -12.57
N ALA A 11 15.59 0.60 -11.87
CA ALA A 11 16.95 0.12 -12.04
C ALA A 11 17.32 -1.09 -11.16
N GLY A 12 16.46 -1.55 -10.24
CA GLY A 12 16.91 -2.42 -9.15
C GLY A 12 16.01 -3.59 -8.72
N GLY A 13 14.91 -3.90 -9.41
CA GLY A 13 14.19 -5.17 -9.21
C GLY A 13 13.71 -5.48 -7.78
N LEU A 14 13.39 -4.47 -6.96
CA LEU A 14 12.97 -4.70 -5.57
C LEU A 14 11.44 -4.74 -5.43
N PRO A 15 10.86 -5.77 -4.81
CA PRO A 15 9.47 -5.75 -4.37
C PRO A 15 9.35 -4.77 -3.20
N VAL A 16 8.59 -3.68 -3.37
CA VAL A 16 8.45 -2.67 -2.30
C VAL A 16 7.13 -2.86 -1.57
N HIS A 17 6.99 -4.02 -0.91
CA HIS A 17 6.03 -4.18 0.16
C HIS A 17 6.68 -3.71 1.47
N ILE A 18 6.22 -2.60 2.04
CA ILE A 18 6.73 -2.08 3.32
C ILE A 18 5.55 -1.95 4.31
N PRO A 19 5.22 -3.00 5.07
CA PRO A 19 4.16 -2.97 6.09
C PRO A 19 4.29 -1.81 7.07
N ALA A 20 5.52 -1.47 7.45
CA ALA A 20 5.80 -0.37 8.37
C ALA A 20 5.28 0.98 7.86
N ARG A 21 5.32 1.20 6.55
CA ARG A 21 4.91 2.47 5.95
C ARG A 21 3.40 2.55 5.74
N GLU A 22 2.70 1.43 5.58
CA GLU A 22 1.23 1.41 5.60
C GLU A 22 0.70 1.81 6.99
N SER A 23 1.31 1.29 8.05
CA SER A 23 0.97 1.67 9.43
C SER A 23 1.24 3.17 9.71
N GLU A 24 2.35 3.70 9.20
CA GLU A 24 2.67 5.13 9.28
C GLU A 24 1.61 5.99 8.57
N VAL A 25 1.17 5.60 7.37
CA VAL A 25 0.10 6.30 6.64
C VAL A 25 -1.19 6.28 7.45
N LEU A 26 -1.61 5.14 7.99
CA LEU A 26 -2.82 5.03 8.81
C LEU A 26 -2.75 5.90 10.07
N THR A 27 -1.58 5.97 10.69
CA THR A 27 -1.34 6.83 11.85
C THR A 27 -1.45 8.30 11.47
N LEU A 28 -0.83 8.71 10.37
CA LEU A 28 -0.80 10.08 9.89
C LEU A 28 -2.18 10.61 9.48
N VAL A 29 -2.96 9.80 8.76
CA VAL A 29 -4.31 10.19 8.29
C VAL A 29 -5.28 10.29 9.45
N THR A 30 -5.13 9.45 10.47
CA THR A 30 -5.93 9.51 11.69
C THR A 30 -5.55 10.72 12.52
N ALA A 31 -4.25 11.01 12.69
CA ALA A 31 -3.75 12.15 13.44
C ALA A 31 -4.13 13.51 12.81
N ARG A 32 -4.31 13.55 11.48
CA ARG A 32 -4.71 14.75 10.73
C ARG A 32 -6.21 14.83 10.45
N ASN A 33 -6.99 13.88 10.93
CA ASN A 33 -8.43 13.89 10.72
C ASN A 33 -9.09 14.96 11.60
N ALA A 34 -9.59 16.02 10.98
CA ALA A 34 -10.37 17.07 11.64
C ALA A 34 -11.89 16.87 11.52
N GLY A 35 -12.33 15.70 11.01
CA GLY A 35 -13.73 15.44 10.67
C GLY A 35 -14.07 15.87 9.23
N PRO A 36 -15.34 15.74 8.79
CA PRO A 36 -16.54 15.35 9.55
C PRO A 36 -16.69 13.83 9.79
N LEU A 37 -15.81 13.01 9.21
CA LEU A 37 -15.81 11.56 9.40
C LEU A 37 -15.01 11.17 10.65
N ASP A 38 -15.45 10.14 11.36
CA ASP A 38 -14.70 9.62 12.49
C ASP A 38 -13.40 8.91 12.05
N ASN A 39 -12.49 8.74 13.00
CA ASN A 39 -11.19 8.10 12.77
C ASN A 39 -11.31 6.66 12.26
N ALA A 40 -12.36 5.93 12.65
CA ALA A 40 -12.57 4.57 12.20
C ALA A 40 -13.00 4.54 10.72
N ALA A 41 -13.83 5.48 10.28
CA ALA A 41 -14.25 5.63 8.90
C ALA A 41 -13.06 6.01 8.00
N ILE A 42 -12.25 6.98 8.42
CA ILE A 42 -11.02 7.34 7.70
C ILE A 42 -10.07 6.14 7.62
N ARG A 43 -9.84 5.43 8.73
CA ARG A 43 -9.00 4.22 8.74
C ARG A 43 -9.50 3.17 7.74
N ARG A 44 -10.79 2.82 7.75
CA ARG A 44 -11.36 1.83 6.82
C ARG A 44 -11.18 2.24 5.35
N LEU A 45 -11.37 3.52 5.03
CA LEU A 45 -11.17 4.04 3.67
C LEU A 45 -9.72 3.89 3.23
N PHE A 46 -8.77 4.30 4.08
CA PHE A 46 -7.35 4.19 3.76
C PHE A 46 -6.87 2.74 3.69
N GLU A 47 -7.34 1.86 4.57
CA GLU A 47 -7.10 0.41 4.48
C GLU A 47 -7.58 -0.15 3.14
N ARG A 48 -8.77 0.28 2.67
CA ARG A 48 -9.28 -0.14 1.35
C ARG A 48 -8.41 0.39 0.20
N ILE A 49 -8.00 1.66 0.24
CA ILE A 49 -7.12 2.26 -0.78
C ILE A 49 -5.78 1.54 -0.85
N ILE A 50 -5.19 1.21 0.30
CA ILE A 50 -3.93 0.46 0.41
C ILE A 50 -4.10 -0.94 -0.18
N ALA A 51 -5.17 -1.65 0.19
CA ALA A 51 -5.46 -2.99 -0.33
C ALA A 51 -5.62 -3.01 -1.86
N GLU A 52 -6.33 -2.03 -2.44
CA GLU A 52 -6.48 -1.92 -3.90
C GLU A 52 -5.17 -1.53 -4.59
N SER A 53 -4.38 -0.65 -3.98
CA SER A 53 -3.04 -0.32 -4.48
C SER A 53 -2.16 -1.57 -4.56
N ARG A 54 -2.19 -2.40 -3.51
CA ARG A 54 -1.44 -3.67 -3.45
C ARG A 54 -1.89 -4.65 -4.53
N ARG A 55 -3.21 -4.78 -4.75
CA ARG A 55 -3.77 -5.62 -5.83
C ARG A 55 -3.31 -5.15 -7.20
N LEU A 56 -3.27 -3.84 -7.44
CA LEU A 56 -2.78 -3.26 -8.69
C LEU A 56 -1.28 -3.50 -8.86
N GLU A 57 -0.49 -3.27 -7.81
CA GLU A 57 0.95 -3.53 -7.79
C GLU A 57 1.25 -5.01 -8.11
N HIS A 58 0.53 -5.95 -7.50
CA HIS A 58 0.65 -7.38 -7.80
C HIS A 58 0.32 -7.72 -9.26
N ARG A 59 -0.74 -7.12 -9.81
CA ARG A 59 -1.13 -7.31 -11.22
C ARG A 59 -0.10 -6.75 -12.20
N VAL A 60 0.52 -5.62 -11.87
CA VAL A 60 1.50 -4.93 -12.73
C VAL A 60 2.88 -5.59 -12.63
N LEU A 61 3.27 -6.04 -11.44
CA LEU A 61 4.58 -6.66 -11.19
C LEU A 61 4.61 -8.15 -11.50
N GLY A 62 3.46 -8.81 -11.69
CA GLY A 62 3.39 -10.19 -12.15
C GLY A 62 4.23 -11.14 -11.30
N THR A 63 4.27 -10.96 -9.98
CA THR A 63 4.91 -11.92 -9.09
C THR A 63 4.04 -13.17 -9.04
N SER A 64 4.33 -14.10 -9.95
CA SER A 64 3.96 -15.51 -9.83
C SER A 64 4.70 -16.12 -8.64
N GLU A 65 4.32 -15.76 -7.42
CA GLU A 65 4.64 -16.56 -6.23
C GLU A 65 3.38 -17.30 -5.80
N ASP A 66 2.97 -18.24 -6.65
CA ASP A 66 2.36 -19.48 -6.20
C ASP A 66 2.72 -20.59 -7.18
N GLN A 67 3.95 -21.08 -7.04
CA GLN A 67 4.28 -22.45 -7.44
C GLN A 67 4.75 -23.16 -6.18
N PRO A 68 3.87 -23.89 -5.47
CA PRO A 68 4.31 -24.95 -4.58
C PRO A 68 4.90 -26.03 -5.48
N GLY A 69 6.22 -26.18 -5.41
CA GLY A 69 6.93 -27.29 -6.02
C GLY A 69 6.72 -28.59 -5.24
N ALA A 70 6.71 -29.69 -6.01
CA ALA A 70 6.92 -31.08 -5.65
C ALA A 70 5.84 -31.79 -4.81
#